data_AF-A0A929E099-F1
#
_entry.id   AF-A0A929E099-F1
#
_cell.length_a   1.000
_cell.length_b   1.000
_cell.length_c   1.000
_cell.angle_alpha   90.00
_cell.angle_beta   90.00
_cell.angle_gamma   90.00
#
_symmetry.space_group_name_H-M   'P 1'
#
loop_
_entity.id
_entity.type
_entity.pdbx_description
1 polymer ?
#
loop_
_entity_poly.entity_id
_entity_poly.type
_entity_poly.pdbx_seq_one_letter_code
_entity_poly.pdbx_strand_id
1 'polypeptide(L)'
;DREESSVETLQAALHKKTPESSQSEPLKERLWQARLVLKLAEILDRKEAEVSNGLAAVADIEQKLYGSLRGDDEPEADKLVSIPGSGSRQHGHNSPNRPQNLLPSQADLLIPLRVKAWAELFLYDSLKPHPHILTTGHRDAAVRLIDGCENIFHKQPTRLFSLVLPIPAAIVAKSETAGEFVSQREELQAGLHDSLAQINQFLMDTAGLTGTGPDKITTPATIEKEVAAWNESVHSMFPGSSESSNSLDFYCFPSIAVEQLFQRLFHLDEPGTKAQTGYPTGIIAVFNAN
;
A
#
# COMPACT_ATOMS: atom_id res chain seq x y z
N ASP A 1 6.83 36.62 -56.61
CA ASP A 1 7.23 37.54 -55.51
C ASP A 1 6.19 37.71 -54.39
N ARG A 2 4.88 37.52 -54.61
CA ARG A 2 3.86 37.68 -53.53
C ARG A 2 3.54 36.39 -52.76
N GLU A 3 3.88 35.22 -53.32
CA GLU A 3 3.56 33.91 -52.74
C GLU A 3 4.64 33.39 -51.78
N GLU A 4 5.90 33.77 -51.95
CA GLU A 4 7.00 33.34 -51.06
C GLU A 4 6.84 33.92 -49.65
N SER A 5 6.35 35.15 -49.51
CA SER A 5 6.11 35.74 -48.18
C SER A 5 5.02 34.99 -47.40
N SER A 6 4.04 34.38 -48.07
CA SER A 6 2.91 33.69 -47.42
C SER A 6 3.34 32.35 -46.80
N VAL A 7 4.30 31.68 -47.43
CA VAL A 7 4.86 30.41 -46.93
C VAL A 7 5.75 30.68 -45.71
N GLU A 8 6.51 31.78 -45.72
CA GLU A 8 7.30 32.22 -44.57
C GLU A 8 6.44 32.64 -43.38
N THR A 9 5.30 33.31 -43.58
CA THR A 9 4.37 33.61 -42.47
C THR A 9 3.69 32.36 -41.92
N LEU A 10 3.41 31.35 -42.74
CA LEU A 10 2.86 30.08 -42.29
C LEU A 10 3.87 29.23 -41.53
N GLN A 11 5.14 29.21 -41.95
CA GLN A 11 6.23 28.59 -41.18
C GLN A 11 6.50 29.34 -39.87
N ALA A 12 6.46 30.67 -39.87
CA ALA A 12 6.57 31.48 -38.66
C ALA A 12 5.37 31.27 -37.71
N ALA A 13 4.16 31.07 -38.23
CA ALA A 13 2.97 30.76 -37.43
C ALA A 13 3.01 29.34 -36.84
N LEU A 14 3.62 28.37 -37.52
CA LEU A 14 3.86 27.02 -36.98
C LEU A 14 4.97 27.02 -35.90
N HIS A 15 5.97 27.88 -36.03
CA HIS A 15 7.05 28.03 -35.06
C HIS A 15 6.74 29.00 -33.92
N LYS A 16 5.64 29.76 -33.98
CA LYS A 16 5.09 30.52 -32.85
C LYS A 16 4.36 29.57 -31.89
N LYS A 17 5.09 28.54 -31.43
CA LYS A 17 4.72 27.76 -30.25
C LYS A 17 4.63 28.74 -29.10
N THR A 18 3.42 28.99 -28.62
CA THR A 18 3.16 29.66 -27.36
C THR A 18 4.09 29.04 -26.31
N PRO A 19 4.88 29.82 -25.56
CA PRO A 19 5.88 29.30 -24.62
C PRO A 19 5.27 28.46 -23.47
N GLU A 20 3.95 28.37 -23.38
CA GLU A 20 3.24 27.52 -22.43
C GLU A 20 3.09 26.04 -22.87
N SER A 21 3.27 25.69 -24.16
CA SER A 21 3.04 24.31 -24.64
C SER A 21 4.28 23.41 -24.71
N SER A 22 5.49 23.96 -24.51
CA SER A 22 6.72 23.17 -24.56
C SER A 22 7.02 22.42 -23.25
N GLN A 23 6.55 22.92 -22.11
CA GLN A 23 6.72 22.25 -20.81
C GLN A 23 5.63 21.20 -20.52
N SER A 24 4.47 21.28 -21.19
CA SER A 24 3.35 20.36 -20.93
C SER A 24 3.54 18.97 -21.56
N GLU A 25 4.20 18.87 -22.71
CA GLU A 25 4.49 17.59 -23.38
C GLU A 25 5.39 16.64 -22.56
N PRO A 26 6.57 17.06 -22.04
CA PRO A 26 7.42 16.16 -21.26
C PRO A 26 6.78 15.75 -19.93
N LEU A 27 5.98 16.63 -19.30
CA LEU A 27 5.23 16.29 -18.09
C LEU A 27 4.13 15.26 -18.38
N LYS A 28 3.37 15.46 -19.45
CA LYS A 28 2.34 14.52 -19.89
C LYS A 28 2.93 13.14 -20.20
N GLU A 29 4.11 13.11 -20.84
CA GLU A 29 4.84 11.86 -21.11
C GLU A 29 5.25 11.16 -19.82
N ARG A 30 5.85 11.87 -18.85
CA ARG A 30 6.21 11.31 -17.54
C ARG A 30 5.01 10.69 -16.82
N LEU A 31 3.87 11.40 -16.77
CA LEU A 31 2.65 10.88 -16.15
C LEU A 31 2.12 9.63 -16.86
N TRP A 32 2.23 9.59 -18.19
CA TRP A 32 1.89 8.40 -18.96
C TRP A 32 2.82 7.23 -18.63
N GLN A 33 4.11 7.47 -18.52
CA GLN A 33 5.09 6.46 -18.10
C GLN A 33 4.80 5.96 -16.68
N ALA A 34 4.50 6.84 -15.72
CA ALA A 34 4.11 6.47 -14.36
C ALA A 34 2.87 5.57 -14.35
N ARG A 35 1.81 5.94 -15.08
CA ARG A 35 0.59 5.11 -15.22
C ARG A 35 0.89 3.75 -15.85
N LEU A 36 1.75 3.73 -16.88
CA LEU A 36 2.15 2.48 -17.53
C LEU A 36 2.90 1.56 -16.56
N VAL A 37 3.85 2.08 -15.78
CA VAL A 37 4.58 1.32 -14.76
C VAL A 37 3.61 0.71 -13.74
N LEU A 38 2.66 1.48 -13.24
CA LEU A 38 1.66 0.97 -12.30
C LEU A 38 0.73 -0.06 -12.94
N LYS A 39 0.36 0.09 -14.21
CA LYS A 39 -0.48 -0.88 -14.90
C LYS A 39 0.26 -2.20 -15.17
N LEU A 40 1.54 -2.13 -15.52
CA LEU A 40 2.39 -3.30 -15.68
C LEU A 40 2.58 -4.03 -14.34
N ALA A 41 2.81 -3.28 -13.26
CA ALA A 41 2.85 -3.81 -11.90
C ALA A 41 1.57 -4.58 -11.55
N GLU A 42 0.39 -3.99 -11.80
CA GLU A 42 -0.90 -4.66 -11.56
C GLU A 42 -1.05 -5.97 -12.37
N ILE A 43 -0.61 -5.99 -13.63
CA ILE A 43 -0.65 -7.19 -14.47
C ILE A 43 0.30 -8.26 -13.93
N LEU A 44 1.51 -7.88 -13.51
CA LEU A 44 2.49 -8.79 -12.92
C LEU A 44 1.97 -9.39 -11.62
N ASP A 45 1.43 -8.57 -10.72
CA ASP A 45 0.87 -9.04 -9.44
C ASP A 45 -0.28 -10.02 -9.67
N ARG A 46 -1.15 -9.76 -10.67
CA ARG A 46 -2.21 -10.70 -11.05
C ARG A 46 -1.64 -12.02 -11.58
N LYS A 47 -0.63 -11.96 -12.44
CA LYS A 47 0.01 -13.16 -13.02
C LYS A 47 0.71 -13.99 -11.96
N GLU A 48 1.41 -13.35 -11.04
CA GLU A 48 2.04 -14.02 -9.92
C GLU A 48 1.02 -14.68 -8.99
N ALA A 49 -0.09 -13.99 -8.68
CA ALA A 49 -1.18 -14.59 -7.92
C ALA A 49 -1.80 -15.81 -8.64
N GLU A 50 -2.01 -15.73 -9.96
CA GLU A 50 -2.47 -16.87 -10.78
C GLU A 50 -1.50 -18.06 -10.70
N VAL A 51 -0.19 -17.82 -10.86
CA VAL A 51 0.84 -18.86 -10.78
C VAL A 51 0.89 -19.46 -9.37
N SER A 52 0.90 -18.63 -8.33
CA SER A 52 0.95 -19.12 -6.95
C SER A 52 -0.28 -19.93 -6.58
N ASN A 53 -1.47 -19.55 -7.06
CA ASN A 53 -2.69 -20.32 -6.85
C ASN A 53 -2.65 -21.64 -7.61
N GLY A 54 -2.12 -21.65 -8.84
CA GLY A 54 -1.91 -22.86 -9.61
C GLY A 54 -0.95 -23.83 -8.93
N LEU A 55 0.17 -23.32 -8.38
CA LEU A 55 1.14 -24.12 -7.63
C LEU A 55 0.55 -24.67 -6.33
N ALA A 56 -0.22 -23.88 -5.58
CA ALA A 56 -0.92 -24.35 -4.39
C ALA A 56 -1.90 -25.49 -4.71
N ALA A 57 -2.67 -25.35 -5.80
CA ALA A 57 -3.58 -26.41 -6.24
C ALA A 57 -2.84 -27.71 -6.64
N VAL A 58 -1.67 -27.59 -7.27
CA VAL A 58 -0.81 -28.75 -7.58
C VAL A 58 -0.28 -29.39 -6.30
N ALA A 59 0.20 -28.60 -5.34
CA ALA A 59 0.67 -29.10 -4.05
C ALA A 59 -0.44 -29.84 -3.27
N ASP A 60 -1.67 -29.34 -3.29
CA ASP A 60 -2.83 -30.01 -2.68
C ASP A 60 -3.14 -31.35 -3.38
N ILE A 61 -2.98 -31.44 -4.71
CA ILE A 61 -3.14 -32.69 -5.47
C ILE A 61 -2.02 -33.67 -5.11
N GLU A 62 -0.77 -33.21 -5.07
CA GLU A 62 0.38 -34.02 -4.66
C GLU A 62 0.19 -34.59 -3.25
N GLN A 63 -0.24 -33.77 -2.29
CA GLN A 63 -0.49 -34.21 -0.92
C GLN A 63 -1.58 -35.28 -0.85
N LYS A 64 -2.67 -35.14 -1.63
CA LYS A 64 -3.72 -36.15 -1.74
C LYS A 64 -3.22 -37.45 -2.37
N LEU A 65 -2.42 -37.37 -3.43
CA LEU A 65 -1.82 -38.54 -4.08
C LEU A 65 -0.86 -39.28 -3.15
N TYR A 66 -0.02 -38.55 -2.39
CA TYR A 66 0.86 -39.16 -1.40
C TYR A 66 0.08 -39.83 -0.27
N GLY A 67 -1.01 -39.21 0.21
CA GLY A 67 -1.91 -39.83 1.20
C GLY A 67 -2.52 -41.14 0.70
N SER A 68 -3.04 -41.13 -0.54
CA SER A 68 -3.60 -42.33 -1.17
C SER A 68 -2.55 -43.44 -1.36
N LEU A 69 -1.32 -43.09 -1.78
CA LEU A 69 -0.24 -44.06 -1.96
C LEU A 69 0.23 -44.68 -0.63
N ARG A 70 0.06 -43.97 0.49
CA ARG A 70 0.37 -44.44 1.83
C ARG A 70 -0.67 -45.42 2.38
N GLY A 71 -1.82 -45.55 1.71
CA GLY A 71 -2.92 -46.41 2.13
C GLY A 71 -3.83 -45.80 3.22
N ASP A 72 -3.73 -44.49 3.47
CA ASP A 72 -4.57 -43.79 4.45
C ASP A 72 -6.00 -43.51 3.91
N ASP A 73 -6.24 -43.65 2.60
CA ASP A 73 -7.56 -43.49 1.95
C ASP A 73 -7.78 -44.56 0.85
N GLU A 74 -8.93 -45.27 0.89
CA GLU A 74 -9.39 -46.11 -0.25
C GLU A 74 -9.70 -45.21 -1.45
N PRO A 75 -9.14 -45.49 -2.65
CA PRO A 75 -9.18 -44.55 -3.76
C PRO A 75 -10.55 -44.54 -4.47
N GLU A 76 -11.32 -43.46 -4.34
CA GLU A 76 -12.27 -43.06 -5.38
C GLU A 76 -11.48 -42.52 -6.59
N ALA A 77 -11.02 -43.44 -7.44
CA ALA A 77 -10.18 -43.17 -8.61
C ALA A 77 -10.80 -42.22 -9.65
N ASP A 78 -12.11 -41.97 -9.60
CA ASP A 78 -12.83 -41.18 -10.61
C ASP A 78 -12.73 -39.65 -10.44
N LYS A 79 -12.20 -39.14 -9.30
CA LYS A 79 -12.05 -37.69 -9.07
C LYS A 79 -10.66 -37.12 -9.35
N LEU A 80 -9.68 -37.95 -9.71
CA LEU A 80 -8.26 -37.54 -9.79
C LEU A 80 -7.81 -37.00 -11.16
N VAL A 81 -8.65 -37.02 -12.20
CA VAL A 81 -8.24 -36.67 -13.58
C VAL A 81 -8.66 -35.27 -14.03
N SER A 82 -9.43 -34.54 -13.22
CA SER A 82 -9.83 -33.17 -13.56
C SER A 82 -8.78 -32.17 -13.05
N ILE A 83 -7.67 -32.02 -13.79
CA ILE A 83 -6.87 -30.80 -13.71
C ILE A 83 -7.80 -29.65 -14.13
N PRO A 84 -8.14 -28.67 -13.28
CA PRO A 84 -9.00 -27.57 -13.67
C PRO A 84 -8.16 -26.58 -14.50
N GLY A 85 -7.81 -26.99 -15.71
CA GLY A 85 -7.29 -26.11 -16.74
C GLY A 85 -8.45 -25.38 -17.40
N SER A 86 -8.47 -24.06 -17.22
CA SER A 86 -9.22 -23.11 -18.05
C SER A 86 -10.73 -22.99 -17.78
N GLY A 87 -11.12 -22.05 -16.90
CA GLY A 87 -12.40 -21.35 -17.06
C GLY A 87 -13.25 -21.10 -15.81
N SER A 88 -13.04 -21.82 -14.71
CA SER A 88 -13.90 -21.65 -13.53
C SER A 88 -13.27 -20.73 -12.50
N ARG A 89 -13.76 -19.48 -12.44
CA ARG A 89 -13.51 -18.52 -11.36
C ARG A 89 -14.15 -19.04 -10.07
N GLN A 90 -13.51 -19.99 -9.38
CA GLN A 90 -13.90 -20.34 -8.02
C GLN A 90 -13.02 -19.60 -7.02
N HIS A 91 -13.71 -18.89 -6.14
CA HIS A 91 -13.17 -18.10 -5.05
C HIS A 91 -12.53 -19.00 -3.99
N GLY A 92 -11.32 -18.62 -3.58
CA GLY A 92 -10.79 -18.69 -2.22
C GLY A 92 -11.07 -19.95 -1.39
N HIS A 93 -10.25 -20.97 -1.57
CA HIS A 93 -9.86 -21.82 -0.42
C HIS A 93 -8.40 -21.50 -0.08
N ASN A 94 -8.22 -20.78 1.04
CA ASN A 94 -6.91 -20.50 1.61
C ASN A 94 -6.39 -21.78 2.26
N SER A 95 -5.50 -22.49 1.57
CA SER A 95 -4.72 -23.58 2.17
C SER A 95 -3.67 -22.96 3.11
N PRO A 96 -3.56 -23.38 4.38
CA PRO A 96 -2.68 -22.77 5.38
C PRO A 96 -1.19 -23.08 5.20
N ASN A 97 -0.82 -23.92 4.23
CA ASN A 97 0.57 -24.31 3.97
C ASN A 97 1.12 -23.66 2.69
N ARG A 98 1.12 -22.32 2.63
CA ARG A 98 1.88 -21.61 1.60
C ARG A 98 3.34 -21.54 2.05
N PRO A 99 4.30 -22.18 1.37
CA PRO A 99 5.71 -21.93 1.64
C PRO A 99 6.02 -20.47 1.30
N GLN A 100 6.06 -19.61 2.33
CA GLN A 100 6.35 -18.17 2.21
C GLN A 100 7.82 -17.87 1.90
N ASN A 101 8.67 -18.89 1.89
CA ASN A 101 10.07 -18.72 1.55
C ASN A 101 10.28 -19.34 0.19
N LEU A 102 10.62 -18.53 -0.82
CA LEU A 102 11.65 -18.80 -1.82
C LEU A 102 11.62 -17.72 -2.92
N LEU A 103 12.63 -16.83 -2.83
CA LEU A 103 13.02 -15.76 -3.76
C LEU A 103 12.18 -14.47 -3.73
N PRO A 104 12.84 -13.27 -3.78
CA PRO A 104 12.15 -12.02 -4.04
C PRO A 104 11.43 -12.16 -5.38
N SER A 105 10.15 -11.84 -5.40
CA SER A 105 9.39 -11.84 -6.64
C SER A 105 10.02 -10.85 -7.61
N GLN A 106 9.93 -11.10 -8.92
CA GLN A 106 10.24 -10.08 -9.91
C GLN A 106 9.42 -8.80 -9.67
N ALA A 107 8.26 -8.90 -9.02
CA ALA A 107 7.45 -7.76 -8.58
C ALA A 107 8.17 -6.89 -7.53
N ASP A 108 8.95 -7.49 -6.63
CA ASP A 108 9.64 -6.79 -5.53
C ASP A 108 10.78 -5.91 -6.05
N LEU A 109 11.49 -6.39 -7.08
CA LEU A 109 12.55 -5.63 -7.76
C LEU A 109 12.03 -4.33 -8.41
N LEU A 110 10.72 -4.25 -8.68
CA LEU A 110 10.07 -3.08 -9.29
C LEU A 110 9.50 -2.11 -8.25
N ILE A 111 9.52 -2.44 -6.95
CA ILE A 111 9.00 -1.56 -5.89
C ILE A 111 9.60 -0.15 -5.97
N PRO A 112 10.91 0.04 -6.20
CA PRO A 112 11.47 1.38 -6.35
C PRO A 112 10.83 2.22 -7.45
N LEU A 113 10.51 1.60 -8.58
CA LEU A 113 9.86 2.22 -9.73
C LEU A 113 8.38 2.48 -9.47
N ARG A 114 7.70 1.56 -8.77
CA ARG A 114 6.29 1.70 -8.37
C ARG A 114 6.11 2.89 -7.43
N VAL A 115 6.96 3.01 -6.40
CA VAL A 115 6.90 4.14 -5.44
C VAL A 115 7.17 5.46 -6.17
N LYS A 116 8.14 5.49 -7.09
CA LYS A 116 8.41 6.68 -7.92
C LYS A 116 7.21 7.06 -8.78
N ALA A 117 6.59 6.09 -9.47
CA ALA A 117 5.42 6.32 -10.29
C ALA A 117 4.22 6.83 -9.48
N TRP A 118 4.00 6.28 -8.28
CA TRP A 118 3.01 6.80 -7.33
C TRP A 118 3.31 8.23 -6.89
N ALA A 119 4.56 8.54 -6.56
CA ALA A 119 4.99 9.89 -6.21
C ALA A 119 4.74 10.90 -7.35
N GLU A 120 5.05 10.53 -8.60
CA GLU A 120 4.78 11.38 -9.77
C GLU A 120 3.29 11.69 -9.94
N LEU A 121 2.42 10.68 -9.77
CA LEU A 121 0.97 10.89 -9.85
C LEU A 121 0.43 11.68 -8.66
N PHE A 122 0.92 11.41 -7.46
CA PHE A 122 0.53 12.10 -6.24
C PHE A 122 0.84 13.59 -6.31
N LEU A 123 2.06 13.96 -6.73
CA LEU A 123 2.48 15.35 -6.83
C LEU A 123 1.78 16.13 -7.95
N TYR A 124 1.29 15.43 -8.97
CA TYR A 124 0.57 16.05 -10.08
C TYR A 124 -0.94 16.16 -9.81
N ASP A 125 -1.46 15.46 -8.82
CA ASP A 125 -2.88 15.54 -8.49
C ASP A 125 -3.27 17.00 -8.17
N SER A 126 -4.38 17.44 -8.75
CA SER A 126 -4.89 18.80 -8.59
C SER A 126 -5.72 18.95 -7.31
N LEU A 127 -6.02 17.85 -6.63
CA LEU A 127 -6.75 17.82 -5.37
C LEU A 127 -5.86 18.33 -4.23
N LYS A 128 -5.98 19.63 -3.93
CA LYS A 128 -5.41 20.27 -2.75
C LYS A 128 -6.47 20.47 -1.67
N PRO A 129 -6.17 20.23 -0.39
CA PRO A 129 -4.89 19.76 0.14
C PRO A 129 -4.65 18.26 -0.12
N HIS A 130 -3.39 17.86 -0.35
CA HIS A 130 -3.05 16.45 -0.42
C HIS A 130 -3.24 15.79 0.95
N PRO A 131 -3.54 14.47 0.98
CA PRO A 131 -3.64 13.76 2.24
C PRO A 131 -2.30 13.72 2.96
N HIS A 132 -2.33 14.02 4.26
CA HIS A 132 -1.15 14.00 5.13
C HIS A 132 -0.78 12.60 5.61
N ILE A 133 -1.72 11.66 5.54
CA ILE A 133 -1.57 10.27 5.96
C ILE A 133 -1.59 9.39 4.70
N LEU A 134 -0.51 8.66 4.44
CA LEU A 134 -0.45 7.64 3.41
C LEU A 134 -0.50 6.25 4.01
N THR A 135 -1.09 5.29 3.31
CA THR A 135 -1.11 3.88 3.71
C THR A 135 -0.37 3.05 2.67
N THR A 136 0.42 2.07 3.13
CA THR A 136 1.08 1.09 2.26
C THR A 136 0.96 -0.31 2.83
N GLY A 137 0.64 -1.27 1.96
CA GLY A 137 0.70 -2.71 2.26
C GLY A 137 2.04 -3.37 1.89
N HIS A 138 2.96 -2.62 1.26
CA HIS A 138 4.26 -3.13 0.86
C HIS A 138 5.33 -2.68 1.85
N ARG A 139 5.93 -3.64 2.56
CA ARG A 139 6.99 -3.40 3.56
C ARG A 139 8.21 -2.71 2.95
N ASP A 140 8.68 -3.15 1.79
CA ASP A 140 9.88 -2.57 1.14
C ASP A 140 9.63 -1.14 0.68
N ALA A 141 8.40 -0.81 0.27
CA ALA A 141 8.03 0.56 -0.05
C ALA A 141 8.11 1.46 1.20
N ALA A 142 7.62 0.96 2.34
CA ALA A 142 7.71 1.68 3.62
C ALA A 142 9.15 1.88 4.07
N VAL A 143 9.96 0.82 4.09
CA VAL A 143 11.38 0.87 4.45
C VAL A 143 12.10 1.91 3.59
N ARG A 144 11.86 1.90 2.28
CA ARG A 144 12.50 2.86 1.37
C ARG A 144 12.10 4.31 1.63
N LEU A 145 10.87 4.57 2.05
CA LEU A 145 10.41 5.93 2.43
C LEU A 145 11.01 6.37 3.76
N ILE A 146 11.11 5.46 4.72
CA ILE A 146 11.73 5.67 6.03
C ILE A 146 13.23 5.96 5.87
N ASP A 147 13.96 5.06 5.20
CA ASP A 147 15.40 5.20 4.93
C ASP A 147 15.67 6.43 4.06
N GLY A 148 14.80 6.69 3.09
CA GLY A 148 14.87 7.88 2.23
C GLY A 148 14.78 9.17 3.04
N CYS A 149 13.89 9.22 4.04
CA CYS A 149 13.79 10.36 4.94
C CYS A 149 15.07 10.57 5.75
N GLU A 150 15.59 9.51 6.38
CA GLU A 150 16.80 9.59 7.19
C GLU A 150 18.00 10.04 6.37
N ASN A 151 18.18 9.49 5.17
CA ASN A 151 19.30 9.83 4.30
C ASN A 151 19.25 11.26 3.76
N ILE A 152 18.07 11.77 3.42
CA ILE A 152 17.91 13.07 2.75
C ILE A 152 17.80 14.22 3.75
N PHE A 153 17.06 14.01 4.83
CA PHE A 153 16.75 15.06 5.80
C PHE A 153 17.56 14.92 7.09
N HIS A 154 18.34 13.84 7.25
CA HIS A 154 19.10 13.54 8.46
C HIS A 154 18.21 13.52 9.73
N LYS A 155 16.95 13.09 9.55
CA LYS A 155 15.95 12.96 10.61
C LYS A 155 15.36 11.56 10.58
N GLN A 156 15.33 10.92 11.74
CA GLN A 156 14.70 9.61 11.88
C GLN A 156 13.18 9.75 12.00
N PRO A 157 12.40 9.03 11.18
CA PRO A 157 10.97 8.93 11.38
C PRO A 157 10.66 8.33 12.76
N THR A 158 9.67 8.89 13.45
CA THR A 158 9.26 8.43 14.78
C THR A 158 8.06 7.51 14.64
N ARG A 159 8.14 6.27 15.13
CA ARG A 159 6.98 5.38 15.22
C ARG A 159 6.04 5.93 16.29
N LEU A 160 4.79 6.21 15.91
CA LEU A 160 3.76 6.69 16.82
C LEU A 160 3.21 5.52 17.63
N PHE A 161 2.56 4.56 16.99
CA PHE A 161 1.98 3.39 17.65
C PHE A 161 1.72 2.27 16.62
N SER A 162 1.25 1.13 17.11
CA SER A 162 0.88 -0.05 16.31
C SER A 162 -0.48 -0.57 16.70
N LEU A 163 -1.33 -0.82 15.71
CA LEU A 163 -2.65 -1.41 15.89
C LEU A 163 -2.66 -2.84 15.38
N VAL A 164 -3.08 -3.78 16.23
CA VAL A 164 -3.33 -5.16 15.81
C VAL A 164 -4.62 -5.22 15.00
N LEU A 165 -4.59 -5.87 13.84
CA LEU A 165 -5.74 -6.03 12.96
C LEU A 165 -6.28 -7.46 13.03
N PRO A 166 -7.61 -7.64 13.01
CA PRO A 166 -8.21 -8.98 12.96
C PRO A 166 -7.88 -9.65 11.62
N ILE A 167 -7.37 -10.89 11.67
CA ILE A 167 -7.02 -11.66 10.47
C ILE A 167 -8.26 -12.40 9.95
N PRO A 168 -8.74 -12.13 8.73
CA PRO A 168 -9.93 -12.81 8.20
C PRO A 168 -9.77 -14.34 8.12
N ALA A 169 -8.57 -14.83 7.78
CA ALA A 169 -8.31 -16.27 7.59
C ALA A 169 -8.41 -17.11 8.88
N ALA A 170 -7.95 -16.57 10.02
CA ALA A 170 -8.08 -17.24 11.32
C ALA A 170 -9.54 -17.29 11.81
N ILE A 171 -10.38 -16.40 11.28
CA ILE A 171 -11.79 -16.27 11.64
C ILE A 171 -12.65 -17.16 10.74
N VAL A 172 -12.36 -17.25 9.44
CA VAL A 172 -13.05 -18.17 8.50
C VAL A 172 -12.84 -19.65 8.87
N ALA A 173 -11.74 -20.00 9.53
CA ALA A 173 -11.52 -21.35 10.06
C ALA A 173 -12.39 -21.69 11.29
N LYS A 174 -13.00 -20.69 11.94
CA LYS A 174 -13.83 -20.84 13.16
C LYS A 174 -15.29 -20.39 13.00
N SER A 175 -15.58 -19.40 12.15
CA SER A 175 -16.93 -18.91 11.89
C SER A 175 -17.52 -19.66 10.71
N GLU A 176 -18.64 -20.35 10.89
CA GLU A 176 -19.26 -21.18 9.86
C GLU A 176 -19.84 -20.36 8.70
N THR A 177 -19.96 -19.03 8.85
CA THR A 177 -20.45 -18.13 7.79
C THR A 177 -19.78 -16.76 7.78
N ALA A 178 -19.61 -16.17 6.59
CA ALA A 178 -19.09 -14.81 6.40
C ALA A 178 -19.90 -13.70 7.10
N GLY A 179 -21.16 -13.99 7.47
CA GLY A 179 -22.03 -13.06 8.20
C GLY A 179 -21.61 -12.84 9.65
N GLU A 180 -21.15 -13.88 10.34
CA GLU A 180 -20.70 -13.80 11.74
C GLU A 180 -19.49 -12.88 11.89
N PHE A 181 -18.56 -12.93 10.94
CA PHE A 181 -17.41 -12.02 10.89
C PHE A 181 -17.84 -10.56 10.75
N VAL A 182 -18.81 -10.26 9.88
CA VAL A 182 -19.29 -8.90 9.69
C VAL A 182 -19.94 -8.37 10.97
N SER A 183 -20.77 -9.18 11.62
CA SER A 183 -21.40 -8.81 12.90
C SER A 183 -20.38 -8.60 14.02
N GLN A 184 -19.38 -9.47 14.16
CA GLN A 184 -18.30 -9.29 15.15
C GLN A 184 -17.46 -8.04 14.88
N ARG A 185 -17.20 -7.73 13.60
CA ARG A 185 -16.49 -6.50 13.21
C ARG A 185 -17.31 -5.25 13.54
N GLU A 186 -18.61 -5.28 13.28
CA GLU A 186 -19.52 -4.18 13.62
C GLU A 186 -19.63 -3.98 15.13
N GLU A 187 -19.69 -5.07 15.90
CA GLU A 187 -19.69 -5.03 17.36
C GLU A 187 -18.38 -4.43 17.91
N LEU A 188 -17.22 -4.87 17.38
CA LEU A 188 -15.92 -4.29 17.72
C LEU A 188 -15.87 -2.80 17.38
N GLN A 189 -16.34 -2.41 16.19
CA GLN A 189 -16.34 -1.03 15.74
C GLN A 189 -17.25 -0.15 16.58
N ALA A 190 -18.41 -0.67 17.01
CA ALA A 190 -19.33 0.03 17.89
C ALA A 190 -18.76 0.19 19.30
N GLY A 191 -18.14 -0.87 19.85
CA GLY A 191 -17.54 -0.85 21.18
C GLY A 191 -16.31 0.06 21.31
N LEU A 192 -15.58 0.26 20.21
CA LEU A 192 -14.34 1.05 20.17
C LEU A 192 -14.49 2.37 19.40
N HIS A 193 -15.72 2.81 19.15
CA HIS A 193 -15.98 4.03 18.36
C HIS A 193 -15.26 5.25 18.94
N ASP A 194 -15.34 5.43 20.26
CA ASP A 194 -14.71 6.56 20.96
C ASP A 194 -13.18 6.48 20.93
N SER A 195 -12.62 5.28 21.11
CA SER A 195 -11.17 5.04 21.02
C SER A 195 -10.64 5.35 19.62
N LEU A 196 -11.35 4.90 18.57
CA LEU A 196 -11.01 5.19 17.18
C LEU A 196 -11.13 6.68 16.86
N ALA A 197 -12.14 7.35 17.39
CA ALA A 197 -12.29 8.80 17.22
C ALA A 197 -11.11 9.56 17.85
N GLN A 198 -10.67 9.17 19.05
CA GLN A 198 -9.50 9.76 19.71
C GLN A 198 -8.20 9.48 18.93
N ILE A 199 -8.01 8.25 18.45
CA ILE A 199 -6.84 7.90 17.63
C ILE A 199 -6.82 8.72 16.33
N ASN A 200 -7.97 8.84 15.65
CA ASN A 200 -8.08 9.62 14.42
C ASN A 200 -7.80 11.11 14.69
N GLN A 201 -8.38 11.67 15.76
CA GLN A 201 -8.11 13.06 16.15
C GLN A 201 -6.63 13.28 16.42
N PHE A 202 -5.96 12.38 17.15
CA PHE A 202 -4.53 12.46 17.39
C PHE A 202 -3.71 12.40 16.10
N LEU A 203 -4.06 11.53 15.15
CA LEU A 203 -3.39 11.45 13.86
C LEU A 203 -3.55 12.75 13.05
N MET A 204 -4.75 13.33 13.05
CA MET A 204 -5.01 14.60 12.36
C MET A 204 -4.30 15.78 13.03
N ASP A 205 -4.30 15.84 14.36
CA ASP A 205 -3.57 16.87 15.12
C ASP A 205 -2.07 16.76 14.85
N THR A 206 -1.53 15.54 14.86
CA THR A 206 -0.11 15.26 14.57
C THR A 206 0.24 15.65 13.13
N ALA A 207 -0.62 15.34 12.16
CA ALA A 207 -0.44 15.72 10.76
C ALA A 207 -0.48 17.25 10.56
N GLY A 208 -1.31 17.95 11.33
CA GLY A 208 -1.43 19.41 11.32
C GLY A 208 -0.27 20.16 11.96
N LEU A 209 0.64 19.48 12.68
CA LEU A 209 1.80 20.12 13.29
C LEU A 209 2.76 20.65 12.21
N THR A 210 3.02 21.95 12.25
CA THR A 210 4.01 22.62 11.39
C THR A 210 5.23 23.03 12.22
N GLY A 211 6.42 22.63 11.78
CA GLY A 211 7.69 23.16 12.29
C GLY A 211 8.10 22.78 13.72
N THR A 212 7.44 21.82 14.36
CA THR A 212 7.89 21.29 15.65
C THR A 212 9.08 20.33 15.46
N GLY A 213 10.16 20.57 16.22
CA GLY A 213 11.29 19.66 16.29
C GLY A 213 10.89 18.26 16.78
N PRO A 214 11.68 17.23 16.47
CA PRO A 214 11.38 15.82 16.80
C PRO A 214 11.06 15.61 18.28
N ASP A 215 11.67 16.41 19.17
CA ASP A 215 11.56 16.28 20.63
C ASP A 215 10.17 16.59 21.22
N LYS A 216 9.20 17.06 20.41
CA LYS A 216 7.85 17.40 20.90
C LYS A 216 6.75 16.42 20.49
N ILE A 217 7.04 15.45 19.61
CA ILE A 217 6.06 14.44 19.21
C ILE A 217 6.19 13.25 20.18
N THR A 218 5.71 13.43 21.40
CA THR A 218 5.55 12.32 22.35
C THR A 218 4.14 11.76 22.19
N THR A 219 4.01 10.42 22.10
CA THR A 219 2.71 9.78 22.24
C THR A 219 2.13 10.15 23.60
N PRO A 220 0.98 10.84 23.65
CA PRO A 220 0.37 11.13 24.93
C PRO A 220 -0.07 9.80 25.55
N ALA A 221 0.11 9.64 26.86
CA ALA A 221 -0.29 8.44 27.60
C ALA A 221 -1.76 8.05 27.36
N THR A 222 -2.61 9.03 27.02
CA THR A 222 -3.99 8.81 26.59
C THR A 222 -4.08 7.90 25.37
N ILE A 223 -3.27 8.13 24.33
CA ILE A 223 -3.32 7.33 23.09
C ILE A 223 -2.79 5.93 23.30
N GLU A 224 -1.76 5.77 24.13
CA GLU A 224 -1.24 4.44 24.49
C GLU A 224 -2.32 3.60 25.20
N LYS A 225 -3.12 4.23 26.06
CA LYS A 225 -4.28 3.59 26.69
C LYS A 225 -5.34 3.17 25.67
N GLU A 226 -5.70 4.04 24.73
CA GLU A 226 -6.70 3.71 23.69
C GLU A 226 -6.20 2.62 22.73
N VAL A 227 -4.91 2.64 22.36
CA VAL A 227 -4.26 1.60 21.55
C VAL A 227 -4.25 0.26 22.29
N ALA A 228 -3.97 0.27 23.60
CA ALA A 228 -4.03 -0.94 24.42
C ALA A 228 -5.45 -1.50 24.49
N ALA A 229 -6.46 -0.64 24.71
CA ALA A 229 -7.87 -1.05 24.72
C ALA A 229 -8.33 -1.65 23.39
N TRP A 230 -7.86 -1.08 22.27
CA TRP A 230 -8.07 -1.66 20.94
C TRP A 230 -7.44 -3.05 20.82
N ASN A 231 -6.15 -3.16 21.13
CA ASN A 231 -5.40 -4.41 20.99
C ASN A 231 -5.96 -5.53 21.89
N GLU A 232 -6.39 -5.20 23.11
CA GLU A 232 -7.03 -6.12 24.05
C GLU A 232 -8.40 -6.59 23.54
N SER A 233 -9.24 -5.68 23.05
CA SER A 233 -10.54 -6.04 22.48
C SER A 233 -10.40 -6.92 21.24
N VAL A 234 -9.44 -6.62 20.36
CA VAL A 234 -9.14 -7.48 19.20
C VAL A 234 -8.68 -8.86 19.65
N HIS A 235 -7.82 -8.98 20.68
CA HIS A 235 -7.41 -10.27 21.21
C HIS A 235 -8.56 -11.05 21.87
N SER A 236 -9.43 -10.36 22.60
CA SER A 236 -10.58 -10.97 23.28
C SER A 236 -11.61 -11.51 22.28
N MET A 237 -11.91 -10.75 21.22
CA MET A 237 -12.86 -11.18 20.18
C MET A 237 -12.24 -12.16 19.19
N PHE A 238 -10.92 -12.09 18.96
CA PHE A 238 -10.20 -12.91 17.99
C PHE A 238 -8.97 -13.60 18.59
N PRO A 239 -9.15 -14.59 19.50
CA PRO A 239 -8.06 -15.22 20.26
C PRO A 239 -7.10 -16.09 19.44
N GLY A 240 -7.27 -16.17 18.12
CA GLY A 240 -6.32 -16.84 17.20
C GLY A 240 -5.27 -15.90 16.60
N SER A 241 -5.28 -14.61 16.96
CA SER A 241 -4.41 -13.60 16.34
C SER A 241 -2.98 -13.60 16.88
N SER A 242 -2.68 -14.19 18.04
CA SER A 242 -1.41 -13.94 18.75
C SER A 242 -0.14 -14.50 18.09
N GLU A 243 -0.23 -15.50 17.21
CA GLU A 243 0.96 -16.11 16.58
C GLU A 243 1.26 -15.57 15.17
N SER A 244 0.31 -14.91 14.51
CA SER A 244 0.49 -14.31 13.17
C SER A 244 -0.25 -12.98 12.99
N SER A 245 -0.42 -12.20 14.07
CA SER A 245 -1.20 -10.96 14.03
C SER A 245 -0.69 -10.01 12.94
N ASN A 246 -1.59 -9.63 12.04
CA ASN A 246 -1.37 -8.48 11.17
C ASN A 246 -1.34 -7.22 12.03
N SER A 247 -0.41 -6.31 11.75
CA SER A 247 -0.29 -5.05 12.47
C SER A 247 -0.24 -3.86 11.52
N LEU A 248 -0.79 -2.73 11.94
CA LEU A 248 -0.70 -1.45 11.24
C LEU A 248 0.16 -0.50 12.07
N ASP A 249 1.38 -0.24 11.58
CA ASP A 249 2.33 0.65 12.23
C ASP A 249 2.23 2.07 11.66
N PHE A 250 2.17 3.07 12.54
CA PHE A 250 2.14 4.47 12.14
C PHE A 250 3.50 5.12 12.36
N TYR A 251 4.06 5.72 11.32
CA TYR A 251 5.32 6.46 11.34
C TYR A 251 5.09 7.92 11.00
N CYS A 252 5.72 8.81 11.77
CA CYS A 252 5.63 10.24 11.65
C CYS A 252 6.94 10.83 11.11
N PHE A 253 6.84 11.76 10.17
CA PHE A 253 7.96 12.44 9.51
C PHE A 253 8.00 13.91 9.96
N PRO A 254 8.64 14.22 11.11
CA PRO A 254 8.50 15.51 11.78
C PRO A 254 8.97 16.68 10.90
N SER A 255 8.07 17.64 10.67
CA SER A 255 8.32 18.82 9.83
C SER A 255 8.67 18.49 8.36
N ILE A 256 8.27 17.33 7.85
CA ILE A 256 8.46 16.94 6.45
C ILE A 256 7.09 16.56 5.90
N ALA A 257 6.60 17.33 4.94
CA ALA A 257 5.38 16.95 4.22
C ALA A 257 5.65 15.79 3.27
N VAL A 258 4.63 14.98 3.03
CA VAL A 258 4.69 13.83 2.11
C VAL A 258 5.14 14.26 0.72
N GLU A 259 4.67 15.42 0.25
CA GLU A 259 5.07 16.00 -1.04
C GLU A 259 6.58 16.26 -1.09
N GLN A 260 7.14 16.83 -0.03
CA GLN A 260 8.57 17.14 0.04
C GLN A 260 9.40 15.86 0.08
N LEU A 261 8.93 14.86 0.84
CA LEU A 261 9.57 13.55 0.88
C LEU A 261 9.66 12.97 -0.52
N PHE A 262 8.57 12.95 -1.28
CA PHE A 262 8.54 12.45 -2.66
C PHE A 262 9.38 13.28 -3.63
N GLN A 263 9.28 14.60 -3.59
CA GLN A 263 10.05 15.49 -4.45
C GLN A 263 11.56 15.27 -4.28
N ARG A 264 12.02 15.22 -3.01
CA ARG A 264 13.44 15.07 -2.70
C ARG A 264 13.94 13.65 -2.95
N LEU A 265 13.15 12.63 -2.59
CA LEU A 265 13.54 11.23 -2.75
C LEU A 265 13.67 10.81 -4.22
N PHE A 266 12.86 11.39 -5.10
CA PHE A 266 12.80 11.01 -6.51
C PHE A 266 13.34 12.07 -7.47
N HIS A 267 13.90 13.17 -6.94
CA HIS A 267 14.37 14.31 -7.72
C HIS A 267 13.30 14.81 -8.70
N LEU A 268 12.04 14.89 -8.24
CA LEU A 268 10.92 15.35 -9.04
C LEU A 268 10.84 16.87 -8.99
N ASP A 269 10.67 17.50 -10.14
CA ASP A 269 10.60 18.96 -10.28
C ASP A 269 9.46 19.52 -9.42
N GLU A 270 9.74 20.56 -8.62
CA GLU A 270 8.71 21.22 -7.80
C GLU A 270 7.64 21.82 -8.74
N PRO A 271 6.35 21.47 -8.59
CA PRO A 271 5.29 22.10 -9.33
C PRO A 271 5.04 23.51 -8.78
N GLY A 272 5.92 24.46 -9.10
CA GLY A 272 5.74 25.91 -8.93
C GLY A 272 5.26 26.39 -7.56
N THR A 273 5.40 25.58 -6.50
CA THR A 273 4.76 25.85 -5.22
C THR A 273 5.69 26.75 -4.44
N LYS A 274 5.42 28.06 -4.46
CA LYS A 274 6.12 29.06 -3.64
C LYS A 274 6.27 28.50 -2.22
N ALA A 275 7.49 28.49 -1.70
CA ALA A 275 7.84 27.97 -0.39
C ALA A 275 6.84 28.46 0.67
N GLN A 276 5.87 27.61 1.02
CA GLN A 276 4.95 27.89 2.11
C GLN A 276 5.73 27.66 3.40
N THR A 277 5.75 28.68 4.24
CA THR A 277 6.38 28.62 5.56
C THR A 277 5.51 27.76 6.49
N GLY A 278 5.85 26.49 6.59
CA GLY A 278 5.15 25.52 7.45
C GLY A 278 4.63 24.34 6.63
N TYR A 279 5.44 23.29 6.53
CA TYR A 279 5.00 22.05 5.92
C TYR A 279 4.28 21.20 6.98
N PRO A 280 3.07 20.68 6.67
CA PRO A 280 2.39 19.74 7.55
C PRO A 280 3.26 18.49 7.71
N THR A 281 3.12 17.84 8.85
CA THR A 281 3.88 16.63 9.17
C THR A 281 3.27 15.44 8.42
N GLY A 282 4.08 14.75 7.62
CA GLY A 282 3.65 13.54 6.92
C GLY A 282 3.55 12.35 7.88
N ILE A 283 2.54 11.50 7.67
CA ILE A 283 2.38 10.23 8.39
C ILE A 283 2.27 9.10 7.37
N ILE A 284 2.95 7.99 7.63
CA ILE A 284 2.82 6.75 6.85
C ILE A 284 2.33 5.64 7.77
N ALA A 285 1.23 5.00 7.38
CA ALA A 285 0.70 3.80 7.98
C ALA A 285 1.15 2.58 7.16
N VAL A 286 1.84 1.65 7.80
CA VAL A 286 2.46 0.47 7.19
C VAL A 286 1.73 -0.77 7.67
N PHE A 287 1.08 -1.47 6.75
CA PHE A 287 0.44 -2.74 7.04
C PHE A 287 1.48 -3.85 6.95
N ASN A 288 1.75 -4.50 8.08
CA ASN A 288 2.60 -5.68 8.17
C ASN A 288 1.71 -6.92 8.28
N ALA A 289 1.72 -7.76 7.25
CA ALA A 289 1.21 -9.12 7.34
C ALA A 289 2.33 -10.04 7.82
N ASN A 290 2.08 -10.79 8.90
CA ASN A 290 2.97 -11.85 9.39
C ASN A 290 2.57 -13.20 8.79
#